data_AF-A0A3B8J5S1-F1
#
_entry.id   AF-A0A3B8J5S1-F1
#
_cell.length_a   1.000
_cell.length_b   1.000
_cell.length_c   1.000
_cell.angle_alpha   90.00
_cell.angle_beta   90.00
_cell.angle_gamma   90.00
#
_symmetry.space_group_name_H-M   'P 1'
#
loop_
_entity.id
_entity.type
_entity.pdbx_description
1 polymer ?
#
loop_
_entity_poly.entity_id
_entity_poly.type
_entity_poly.pdbx_seq_one_letter_code
_entity_poly.pdbx_strand_id
1 'polypeptide(L)'
;NHSLWTANSTKQIDYIIIAGDTPAEIMSKYADLTGHAPKFPRWASGFWQSKLRYEDQDELLGVAREYKRRGIPLSAIVIDYFHWPEQGEWKLDPKYWPDTEGMCKELN
;
A
#
# COMPACT_ATOMS: atom_id res chain seq x y z
N ASN A 1 -1.97 -9.24 37.58
CA ASN A 1 -2.48 -8.87 36.24
C ASN A 1 -2.68 -7.37 36.20
N HIS A 2 -1.70 -6.61 35.73
CA HIS A 2 -1.83 -5.16 35.57
C HIS A 2 -1.32 -4.78 34.19
N SER A 3 -2.17 -4.10 33.43
CA SER A 3 -1.77 -3.39 32.22
C SER A 3 -1.34 -1.99 32.63
N LEU A 4 -0.11 -1.61 32.30
CA LEU A 4 0.45 -0.28 32.55
C LEU A 4 0.66 0.42 31.21
N TRP A 5 0.07 1.60 31.06
CA TRP A 5 0.29 2.49 29.92
C TRP A 5 1.07 3.72 30.39
N THR A 6 2.11 4.09 29.65
CA THR A 6 2.95 5.25 29.96
C THR A 6 3.05 6.17 28.74
N ALA A 7 3.16 7.47 28.99
CA ALA A 7 3.46 8.47 27.98
C ALA A 7 4.67 9.28 28.45
N ASN A 8 5.73 9.33 27.62
CA ASN A 8 6.99 10.01 28.00
C ASN A 8 6.82 11.52 28.17
N SER A 9 5.93 12.13 27.38
CA SER A 9 5.57 13.54 27.49
C SER A 9 4.20 13.76 26.87
N THR A 10 3.26 14.25 27.66
CA THR A 10 1.92 14.66 27.22
C THR A 10 1.40 15.75 28.15
N LYS A 11 0.51 16.61 27.64
CA LYS A 11 -0.16 17.63 28.46
C LYS A 11 -1.21 17.03 29.40
N GLN A 12 -1.83 15.93 28.97
CA GLN A 12 -2.84 15.22 29.72
C GLN A 12 -2.92 13.76 29.25
N ILE A 13 -3.49 12.91 30.09
CA ILE A 13 -3.91 11.58 29.69
C ILE A 13 -5.32 11.71 29.09
N ASP A 14 -5.52 11.10 27.92
CA ASP A 14 -6.83 11.02 27.27
C ASP A 14 -7.07 9.57 26.85
N TYR A 15 -8.18 8.98 27.29
CA TYR A 15 -8.48 7.57 27.04
C TYR A 15 -9.98 7.34 26.98
N ILE A 16 -10.37 6.33 26.20
CA ILE A 16 -11.75 5.93 25.97
C ILE A 16 -11.85 4.43 26.22
N ILE A 17 -12.87 4.03 26.99
CA ILE A 17 -13.21 2.62 27.20
C ILE A 17 -14.45 2.34 26.36
N ILE A 18 -14.33 1.39 25.42
CA ILE A 18 -15.43 0.94 24.58
C ILE A 18 -15.81 -0.47 25.04
N ALA A 19 -17.04 -0.62 25.49
CA ALA A 19 -17.60 -1.91 25.92
C ALA A 19 -18.71 -2.37 24.98
N GLY A 20 -18.89 -3.69 24.88
CA GLY A 20 -19.92 -4.36 24.11
C GLY A 20 -19.97 -5.84 24.48
N ASP A 21 -21.08 -6.49 24.17
CA ASP A 21 -21.29 -7.90 24.52
C ASP A 21 -20.50 -8.82 23.58
N THR A 22 -20.07 -8.30 22.42
CA THR A 22 -19.27 -9.03 21.44
C THR A 22 -18.11 -8.19 20.89
N PRO A 23 -17.03 -8.83 20.41
CA PRO A 23 -15.94 -8.13 19.73
C PRO A 23 -16.39 -7.31 18.51
N ALA A 24 -17.39 -7.79 17.75
CA ALA A 24 -17.90 -7.09 16.58
C ALA A 24 -18.57 -5.75 16.94
N GLU A 25 -19.33 -5.73 18.03
CA GLU A 25 -19.95 -4.51 18.55
C GLU A 25 -18.91 -3.49 19.01
N ILE A 26 -17.88 -3.95 19.74
CA ILE A 26 -16.79 -3.09 20.21
C ILE A 26 -16.07 -2.44 19.02
N MET A 27 -15.75 -3.21 17.98
CA MET A 27 -15.09 -2.69 16.79
C MET A 27 -15.97 -1.73 15.99
N SER A 28 -17.28 -1.96 15.93
CA SER A 28 -18.22 -1.02 15.30
C SER A 28 -18.25 0.32 16.04
N LYS A 29 -18.39 0.30 17.37
CA LYS A 29 -18.38 1.53 18.20
C LYS A 29 -17.06 2.28 18.10
N TYR A 30 -15.95 1.57 17.99
CA TYR A 30 -14.65 2.18 17.73
C TYR A 30 -14.61 2.88 16.38
N ALA A 31 -15.07 2.23 15.31
CA ALA A 31 -15.12 2.82 13.97
C ALA A 31 -16.11 4.00 13.88
N ASP A 32 -17.23 3.97 14.60
CA ASP A 32 -18.17 5.10 14.69
C ASP A 32 -17.48 6.35 15.27
N LEU A 33 -16.55 6.16 16.20
CA LEU A 33 -15.80 7.24 16.84
C LEU A 33 -14.59 7.71 16.01
N THR A 34 -13.81 6.79 15.43
CA THR A 34 -12.54 7.10 14.76
C THR A 34 -12.62 7.19 13.23
N GLY A 35 -13.76 6.81 12.67
CA GLY A 35 -14.00 6.75 11.22
C GLY A 35 -14.02 5.32 10.69
N HIS A 36 -14.99 5.06 9.81
CA HIS A 36 -15.12 3.80 9.07
C HIS A 36 -14.17 3.76 7.89
N ALA A 37 -13.60 2.58 7.62
CA ALA A 37 -12.78 2.37 6.44
C ALA A 37 -13.62 2.56 5.15
N PRO A 38 -13.07 3.22 4.11
CA PRO A 38 -13.75 3.33 2.83
C PRO A 38 -13.87 1.95 2.17
N LYS A 39 -14.73 1.85 1.15
CA LYS A 39 -14.87 0.62 0.36
C LYS A 39 -13.54 0.26 -0.29
N PHE A 40 -13.05 -0.94 -0.01
CA PHE A 40 -11.82 -1.45 -0.60
C PHE A 40 -11.99 -1.61 -2.13
N PRO A 41 -11.09 -1.04 -2.97
CA PRO A 41 -11.24 -1.12 -4.41
C PRO A 41 -10.99 -2.55 -4.90
N ARG A 42 -11.77 -3.00 -5.89
CA ARG A 42 -11.75 -4.40 -6.36
C ARG A 42 -10.39 -4.85 -6.90
N TRP A 43 -9.64 -3.98 -7.57
CA TRP A 43 -8.32 -4.33 -8.10
C TRP A 43 -7.33 -4.64 -6.96
N ALA A 44 -7.46 -3.96 -5.81
CA ALA A 44 -6.53 -4.12 -4.70
C ALA A 44 -6.69 -5.47 -3.98
N SER A 45 -7.80 -6.19 -4.18
CA SER A 45 -8.01 -7.53 -3.60
C SER A 45 -7.38 -8.66 -4.42
N GLY A 46 -6.78 -8.35 -5.56
CA GLY A 46 -6.08 -9.35 -6.38
C GLY A 46 -4.62 -9.55 -5.98
N PHE A 47 -3.82 -10.17 -6.85
CA PHE A 47 -2.42 -10.47 -6.57
C PHE A 47 -1.51 -9.27 -6.86
N TRP A 48 -0.60 -8.96 -5.93
CA TRP A 48 0.38 -7.87 -6.02
C TRP A 48 1.78 -8.45 -6.19
N GLN A 49 2.44 -8.12 -7.31
CA GLN A 49 3.83 -8.50 -7.56
C GLN A 49 4.77 -7.35 -7.21
N SER A 50 5.76 -7.62 -6.36
CA SER A 50 6.82 -6.68 -6.00
C SER A 50 8.11 -7.42 -5.69
N LYS A 51 9.23 -6.70 -5.75
CA LYS A 51 10.54 -7.11 -5.22
C LYS A 51 11.37 -5.85 -4.98
N LEU A 52 12.47 -6.00 -4.27
CA LEU A 52 13.54 -5.00 -4.20
C LEU A 52 14.62 -5.37 -5.21
N ARG A 53 14.71 -4.73 -6.38
CA ARG A 53 13.80 -3.76 -7.02
C ARG A 53 13.71 -4.09 -8.51
N TYR A 54 12.71 -3.56 -9.22
CA TYR A 54 12.84 -3.44 -10.67
C TYR A 54 13.70 -2.21 -10.97
N GLU A 55 14.77 -2.39 -11.73
CA GLU A 55 15.76 -1.36 -11.98
C GLU A 55 15.33 -0.39 -13.09
N ASP A 56 14.56 -0.88 -14.06
CA ASP A 56 14.07 -0.09 -15.18
C ASP A 56 12.69 -0.54 -15.69
N GLN A 57 12.17 0.22 -16.66
CA GLN A 57 10.87 0.00 -17.30
C GLN A 57 10.76 -1.35 -18.02
N ASP A 58 11.83 -1.80 -18.68
CA ASP A 58 11.83 -3.03 -19.46
C ASP A 58 11.81 -4.26 -18.56
N GLU A 59 12.54 -4.23 -17.45
CA GLU A 59 12.52 -5.30 -16.45
C GLU A 59 11.10 -5.46 -15.86
N LEU A 60 10.47 -4.36 -15.46
CA LEU A 60 9.12 -4.39 -14.88
C LEU A 60 8.09 -4.93 -15.89
N LEU A 61 8.09 -4.41 -17.11
CA LEU A 61 7.19 -4.88 -18.17
C LEU A 61 7.47 -6.33 -18.56
N GLY A 62 8.74 -6.74 -18.57
CA GLY A 62 9.14 -8.13 -18.78
C GLY A 62 8.49 -9.08 -17.79
N VAL A 63 8.49 -8.72 -16.49
CA VAL A 63 7.79 -9.50 -15.46
C VAL A 63 6.28 -9.51 -15.69
N ALA A 64 5.65 -8.36 -15.92
CA ALA A 64 4.20 -8.28 -16.14
C ALA A 64 3.75 -9.12 -17.37
N ARG A 65 4.50 -9.03 -18.48
CA ARG A 65 4.28 -9.83 -19.69
C ARG A 65 4.41 -11.31 -19.42
N GLU A 66 5.36 -11.72 -18.58
CA GLU A 66 5.56 -13.13 -18.24
C GLU A 66 4.40 -13.70 -17.40
N TYR A 67 3.86 -12.93 -16.45
CA TYR A 67 2.63 -13.28 -15.73
C TYR A 67 1.47 -13.51 -16.71
N LYS A 68 1.28 -12.56 -17.64
CA LYS A 68 0.26 -12.66 -18.69
C LYS A 68 0.47 -13.88 -19.59
N ARG A 69 1.70 -14.14 -20.03
CA ARG A 69 2.08 -15.28 -20.88
C ARG A 69 1.78 -16.62 -20.20
N ARG A 70 1.96 -16.70 -18.88
CA ARG A 70 1.68 -17.90 -18.08
C ARG A 70 0.22 -18.03 -17.66
N GLY A 71 -0.63 -17.05 -17.96
CA GLY A 71 -2.03 -17.04 -17.51
C GLY A 71 -2.18 -16.88 -16.00
N ILE A 72 -1.19 -16.30 -15.32
CA ILE A 72 -1.24 -16.06 -13.87
C ILE A 72 -1.86 -14.67 -13.64
N PRO A 73 -2.99 -14.55 -12.93
CA PRO A 73 -3.63 -13.26 -12.69
C PRO A 73 -2.73 -12.32 -11.89
N LEU A 74 -2.62 -11.07 -12.37
CA LEU A 74 -1.85 -10.00 -11.72
C LEU A 74 -2.74 -8.76 -11.65
N SER A 75 -2.86 -8.15 -10.47
CA SER A 75 -3.71 -6.97 -10.26
C SER A 75 -2.94 -5.69 -9.94
N ALA A 76 -1.71 -5.81 -9.42
CA ALA A 76 -0.81 -4.69 -9.24
C ALA A 76 0.64 -5.14 -9.39
N ILE A 77 1.48 -4.28 -9.97
CA ILE A 77 2.93 -4.43 -9.99
C ILE A 77 3.55 -3.14 -9.45
N VAL A 78 4.61 -3.26 -8.64
CA VAL A 78 5.15 -2.15 -7.83
C VAL A 78 6.57 -1.80 -8.24
N ILE A 79 6.83 -0.51 -8.48
CA ILE A 79 8.18 0.05 -8.59
C ILE A 79 8.66 0.42 -7.19
N ASP A 80 9.78 -0.15 -6.75
CA ASP A 80 10.37 0.10 -5.42
C ASP A 80 11.23 1.38 -5.41
N TYR A 81 11.82 1.73 -4.27
CA TYR A 81 12.65 2.93 -4.05
C TYR A 81 13.86 3.11 -5.00
N PHE A 82 14.43 4.33 -5.01
CA PHE A 82 15.55 4.74 -5.87
C PHE A 82 15.28 4.63 -7.39
N HIS A 83 14.01 4.78 -7.79
CA HIS A 83 13.61 4.95 -9.19
C HIS A 83 13.67 6.41 -9.66
N TRP A 84 13.97 7.34 -8.76
CA TRP A 84 14.12 8.77 -8.99
C TRP A 84 15.59 9.16 -9.23
N PRO A 85 15.87 10.31 -9.87
CA PRO A 85 17.25 10.78 -10.06
C PRO A 85 17.96 11.06 -8.74
N GLU A 86 17.30 11.80 -7.85
CA GLU A 86 17.86 12.23 -6.56
C GLU A 86 16.79 12.19 -5.46
N GLN A 87 17.22 11.98 -4.21
CA GLN A 87 16.30 11.93 -3.07
C GLN A 87 15.57 13.27 -2.91
N GLY A 88 14.23 13.22 -2.86
CA GLY A 88 13.36 14.40 -2.82
C GLY A 88 12.83 14.82 -4.19
N GLU A 89 13.36 14.27 -5.28
CA GLU A 89 12.73 14.40 -6.59
C GLU A 89 11.66 13.31 -6.73
N TRP A 90 10.40 13.64 -6.47
CA TRP A 90 9.26 12.72 -6.57
C TRP A 90 8.83 12.46 -8.02
N LYS A 91 9.75 11.91 -8.81
CA LYS A 91 9.54 11.54 -10.22
C LYS A 91 10.36 10.31 -10.57
N LEU A 92 9.92 9.56 -11.58
CA LEU A 92 10.72 8.50 -12.18
C LEU A 92 11.87 9.10 -13.00
N ASP A 93 13.09 8.56 -12.89
CA ASP A 93 14.24 8.99 -13.66
C ASP A 93 14.04 8.61 -15.15
N PRO A 94 13.94 9.59 -16.07
CA PRO A 94 13.72 9.31 -17.50
C PRO A 94 14.82 8.46 -18.15
N LYS A 95 16.00 8.36 -17.52
CA LYS A 95 17.08 7.48 -17.98
C LYS A 95 16.69 6.00 -17.89
N TYR A 96 15.95 5.60 -16.86
CA TYR A 96 15.53 4.21 -16.61
C TYR A 96 14.04 3.98 -16.89
N TRP A 97 13.25 5.07 -16.88
CA TRP A 97 11.80 5.06 -17.06
C TRP A 97 11.39 6.04 -18.19
N PRO A 98 11.80 5.78 -19.43
CA PRO A 98 11.71 6.76 -20.52
C PRO A 98 10.27 7.03 -21.00
N ASP A 99 9.33 6.10 -20.83
CA ASP A 99 7.94 6.23 -21.28
C ASP A 99 6.97 5.67 -20.24
N THR A 100 6.80 6.40 -19.14
CA THR A 100 5.92 6.02 -18.04
C THR A 100 4.44 6.01 -18.44
N GLU A 101 4.03 6.87 -19.39
CA GLU A 101 2.68 6.90 -19.92
C GLU A 101 2.40 5.64 -20.76
N GLY A 102 3.31 5.25 -21.64
CA GLY A 102 3.22 4.01 -22.42
C GLY A 102 3.25 2.77 -21.54
N MET A 103 4.12 2.73 -20.52
CA MET A 103 4.15 1.67 -19.51
C MET A 103 2.78 1.52 -18.81
N CYS A 104 2.19 2.62 -18.34
CA CYS A 104 0.88 2.59 -17.71
C CYS A 104 -0.24 2.17 -18.69
N LYS A 105 -0.18 2.59 -19.97
CA LYS A 105 -1.14 2.17 -20.99
C LYS A 105 -1.06 0.67 -21.29
N GLU A 106 0.13 0.07 -21.25
CA GLU A 106 0.28 -1.37 -21.48
C GLU A 106 -0.23 -2.22 -20.30
N LEU A 107 -0.08 -1.71 -19.07
CA LEU A 107 -0.48 -2.42 -17.85
C LEU A 107 -1.99 -2.37 -17.56
N ASN A 108 -2.73 -1.44 -18.17
CA ASN A 108 -4.19 -1.29 -18.03
C ASN A 108 -4.95 -2.03 -19.13
#